data_AF-A0A2B4RMF7-F1
#
_entry.id   AF-A0A2B4RMF7-F1
#
_cell.length_a   1.000
_cell.length_b   1.000
_cell.length_c   1.000
_cell.angle_alpha   90.00
_cell.angle_beta   90.00
_cell.angle_gamma   90.00
#
_symmetry.space_group_name_H-M   'P 1'
#
loop_
_entity.id
_entity.type
_entity.pdbx_description
1 polymer ?
#
loop_
_entity_poly.entity_id
_entity_poly.type
_entity_poly.pdbx_seq_one_letter_code
_entity_poly.pdbx_strand_id
1 'polypeptide(L)'
;MYNSQYKEANDVLNYWFGGGDRSKRPKWFGGGEEAAKEIRDKFGPLVEKARNDELKHWENDPKATFALIILQDQFLRSLFKGSPTAFSRDTYCEELAKKFIQRGTHDHLKFSAAARLFIYLPLEHSENRETQAINVQLFAQLEKD
;
A
#
# COMPACT_ATOMS: atom_id res chain seq x y z
N MET A 1 14.58 -5.59 -7.60
CA MET A 1 13.50 -6.60 -7.59
C MET A 1 12.99 -6.78 -6.16
N TYR A 2 11.67 -6.65 -5.96
CA TYR A 2 11.01 -6.84 -4.66
C TYR A 2 10.80 -8.34 -4.39
N ASN A 3 11.82 -9.07 -3.92
CA ASN A 3 11.64 -10.45 -3.47
C ASN A 3 11.46 -10.56 -1.94
N SER A 4 10.23 -10.80 -1.52
CA SER A 4 9.80 -11.37 -0.23
C SER A 4 9.91 -12.90 -0.27
N GLN A 5 9.96 -13.55 0.89
CA GLN A 5 9.81 -15.00 0.97
C GLN A 5 8.41 -15.50 0.57
N TYR A 6 7.40 -14.61 0.59
CA TYR A 6 6.04 -14.95 0.17
C TYR A 6 5.83 -14.61 -1.31
N LYS A 7 5.48 -15.62 -2.10
CA LYS A 7 5.27 -15.46 -3.55
C LYS A 7 4.14 -14.47 -3.85
N GLU A 8 3.04 -14.57 -3.12
CA GLU A 8 1.85 -13.75 -3.32
C GLU A 8 2.14 -12.26 -3.04
N ALA A 9 2.99 -11.96 -2.04
CA ALA A 9 3.44 -10.60 -1.79
C ALA A 9 4.23 -10.03 -2.98
N ASN A 10 5.09 -10.86 -3.59
CA ASN A 10 5.83 -10.48 -4.79
C ASN A 10 4.88 -10.24 -5.97
N ASP A 11 3.86 -11.08 -6.14
CA ASP A 11 2.87 -10.93 -7.20
C ASP A 11 2.09 -9.60 -7.07
N VAL A 12 1.72 -9.20 -5.84
CA VAL A 12 1.09 -7.89 -5.56
C VAL A 12 2.02 -6.74 -5.94
N LEU A 13 3.27 -6.75 -5.44
CA LEU A 13 4.22 -5.67 -5.71
C LEU A 13 4.62 -5.60 -7.19
N ASN A 14 4.77 -6.75 -7.86
CA ASN A 14 5.05 -6.81 -9.29
C ASN A 14 3.85 -6.31 -10.11
N TYR A 15 2.63 -6.62 -9.72
CA TYR A 15 1.44 -6.05 -10.37
C TYR A 15 1.41 -4.53 -10.23
N TRP A 16 1.69 -4.02 -9.03
CA TRP A 16 1.59 -2.60 -8.73
C TRP A 16 2.74 -1.78 -9.31
N PHE A 17 3.98 -2.28 -9.28
CA PHE A 17 5.19 -1.53 -9.67
C PHE A 17 5.93 -2.07 -10.92
N GLY A 18 5.66 -3.31 -11.34
CA GLY A 18 6.41 -3.97 -12.42
C GLY A 18 6.17 -3.36 -13.80
N GLY A 19 7.21 -3.07 -14.57
CA GLY A 19 7.10 -2.33 -15.84
C GLY A 19 7.34 -0.81 -15.71
N GLY A 20 7.62 -0.33 -14.49
CA GLY A 20 8.06 1.04 -14.21
C GLY A 20 6.91 2.05 -14.07
N ASP A 21 7.17 3.11 -13.31
CA ASP A 21 6.15 4.04 -12.79
C ASP A 21 5.28 4.68 -13.87
N ARG A 22 5.86 5.07 -15.01
CA ARG A 22 5.11 5.69 -16.12
C ARG A 22 3.99 4.80 -16.64
N SER A 23 4.21 3.49 -16.71
CA SER A 23 3.21 2.52 -17.14
C SER A 23 2.10 2.28 -16.11
N LYS A 24 2.36 2.66 -14.84
CA LYS A 24 1.48 2.37 -13.71
C LYS A 24 0.67 3.57 -13.24
N ARG A 25 1.13 4.80 -13.48
CA ARG A 25 0.38 6.02 -13.12
C ARG A 25 -1.10 5.99 -13.53
N PRO A 26 -1.50 5.54 -14.73
CA PRO A 26 -2.92 5.42 -15.06
C PRO A 26 -3.68 4.47 -14.14
N LYS A 27 -3.05 3.37 -13.72
CA LYS A 27 -3.63 2.40 -12.78
C LYS A 27 -3.68 2.93 -11.35
N TRP A 28 -2.64 3.64 -10.92
CA TRP A 28 -2.55 4.22 -9.58
C TRP A 28 -3.54 5.37 -9.35
N PHE A 29 -3.69 6.25 -10.34
CA PHE A 29 -4.41 7.53 -10.17
C PHE A 29 -5.57 7.73 -11.15
N GLY A 30 -5.64 6.95 -12.23
CA GLY A 30 -6.75 7.04 -13.19
C GLY A 30 -8.01 6.33 -12.70
N GLY A 31 -7.87 5.36 -11.78
CA GLY A 31 -8.98 4.54 -11.31
C GLY A 31 -9.70 3.83 -12.47
N GLY A 32 -10.98 3.49 -12.25
CA GLY A 32 -11.86 2.97 -13.30
C GLY A 32 -12.20 1.48 -13.16
N GLU A 33 -13.21 1.06 -13.91
CA GLU A 33 -13.76 -0.30 -13.84
C GLU A 33 -12.76 -1.36 -14.31
N GLU A 34 -11.90 -1.04 -15.27
CA GLU A 34 -10.90 -1.98 -15.79
C GLU A 34 -9.87 -2.37 -14.73
N ALA A 35 -9.32 -1.39 -14.00
CA ALA A 35 -8.39 -1.64 -12.92
C ALA A 35 -9.05 -2.42 -11.78
N ALA A 36 -10.28 -2.03 -11.40
CA ALA A 36 -11.05 -2.74 -10.38
C ALA A 36 -11.34 -4.20 -10.78
N LYS A 37 -11.68 -4.44 -12.05
CA LYS A 37 -11.91 -5.78 -12.60
C LYS A 37 -10.63 -6.62 -12.54
N GLU A 38 -9.50 -6.09 -13.00
CA GLU A 38 -8.22 -6.81 -12.91
C GLU A 38 -7.83 -7.14 -11.47
N ILE A 39 -7.99 -6.19 -10.55
CA ILE A 39 -7.68 -6.38 -9.14
C ILE A 39 -8.60 -7.46 -8.56
N ARG A 40 -9.90 -7.43 -8.89
CA ARG A 40 -10.87 -8.42 -8.42
C ARG A 40 -10.51 -9.82 -8.91
N ASP A 41 -10.25 -9.95 -10.21
CA ASP A 41 -9.97 -11.23 -10.86
C ASP A 41 -8.65 -11.85 -10.35
N LYS A 42 -7.60 -11.04 -10.12
CA LYS A 42 -6.26 -11.54 -9.75
C LYS A 42 -6.03 -11.62 -8.25
N PHE A 43 -6.58 -10.67 -7.48
CA PHE A 43 -6.22 -10.46 -6.08
C PHE A 43 -7.42 -10.44 -5.13
N GLY A 44 -8.66 -10.55 -5.62
CA GLY A 44 -9.87 -10.57 -4.79
C GLY A 44 -9.78 -11.53 -3.60
N PRO A 45 -9.43 -12.82 -3.80
CA PRO A 45 -9.25 -13.75 -2.69
C PRO A 45 -8.16 -13.33 -1.70
N LEU A 46 -7.08 -12.71 -2.17
CA LEU A 46 -5.97 -12.26 -1.32
C LEU A 46 -6.34 -11.01 -0.52
N VAL A 47 -7.13 -10.11 -1.11
CA VAL A 47 -7.71 -8.95 -0.42
C VAL A 47 -8.61 -9.41 0.73
N GLU A 48 -9.49 -10.38 0.50
CA GLU A 48 -10.36 -10.91 1.56
C GLU A 48 -9.55 -11.59 2.67
N LYS A 49 -8.53 -12.39 2.34
CA LYS A 49 -7.60 -12.95 3.34
C LYS A 49 -6.91 -11.86 4.17
N ALA A 50 -6.45 -10.78 3.53
CA ALA A 50 -5.82 -9.67 4.22
C ALA A 50 -6.81 -8.96 5.17
N ARG A 51 -8.05 -8.75 4.73
CA ARG A 51 -9.11 -8.14 5.56
C ARG A 51 -9.50 -9.00 6.76
N ASN A 52 -9.42 -10.32 6.63
CA ASN A 52 -9.69 -11.29 7.70
C ASN A 52 -8.46 -11.58 8.59
N ASP A 53 -7.39 -10.80 8.47
CA ASP A 53 -6.14 -10.95 9.23
C ASP A 53 -5.41 -12.30 9.02
N GLU A 54 -5.79 -13.09 7.99
CA GLU A 54 -5.16 -14.39 7.67
C GLU A 54 -3.70 -14.23 7.20
N LEU A 55 -3.34 -13.03 6.75
CA LEU A 55 -1.98 -12.68 6.29
C LEU A 55 -1.14 -11.95 7.35
N LYS A 56 -1.57 -11.91 8.62
CA LYS A 56 -0.86 -11.15 9.68
C LYS A 56 0.62 -11.52 9.82
N HIS A 57 0.97 -12.76 9.55
CA HIS A 57 2.36 -13.24 9.56
C HIS A 57 3.28 -12.51 8.56
N TRP A 58 2.72 -11.85 7.53
CA TRP A 58 3.47 -11.02 6.57
C TRP A 58 4.07 -9.77 7.20
N GLU A 59 3.56 -9.30 8.36
CA GLU A 59 4.11 -8.14 9.07
C GLU A 59 5.59 -8.32 9.46
N ASN A 60 6.09 -9.55 9.49
CA ASN A 60 7.48 -9.87 9.83
C ASN A 60 8.46 -9.72 8.64
N ASP A 61 7.95 -9.59 7.41
CA ASP A 61 8.76 -9.37 6.21
C ASP A 61 8.49 -7.97 5.64
N PRO A 62 9.52 -7.14 5.38
CA PRO A 62 9.31 -5.75 4.97
C PRO A 62 8.55 -5.65 3.64
N LYS A 63 8.78 -6.55 2.68
CA LYS A 63 8.11 -6.47 1.38
C LYS A 63 6.69 -7.00 1.47
N ALA A 64 6.47 -8.03 2.26
CA ALA A 64 5.13 -8.56 2.50
C ALA A 64 4.27 -7.59 3.30
N THR A 65 4.84 -6.90 4.29
CA THR A 65 4.15 -5.81 5.00
C THR A 65 3.79 -4.68 4.05
N PHE A 66 4.67 -4.32 3.12
CA PHE A 66 4.34 -3.34 2.09
C PHE A 66 3.22 -3.83 1.16
N ALA A 67 3.23 -5.11 0.78
CA ALA A 67 2.13 -5.71 0.01
C ALA A 67 0.80 -5.68 0.78
N LEU A 68 0.80 -5.84 2.11
CA LEU A 68 -0.39 -5.65 2.94
C LEU A 68 -0.94 -4.23 2.83
N ILE A 69 -0.08 -3.20 2.85
CA ILE A 69 -0.50 -1.81 2.64
C ILE A 69 -1.16 -1.67 1.27
N ILE A 70 -0.56 -2.19 0.19
CA ILE A 70 -1.17 -2.12 -1.15
C ILE A 70 -2.53 -2.84 -1.21
N LEU A 71 -2.65 -4.03 -0.63
CA LEU A 71 -3.89 -4.81 -0.62
C LEU A 71 -5.01 -4.11 0.17
N GLN A 72 -4.66 -3.50 1.30
CA GLN A 72 -5.64 -3.02 2.27
C GLN A 72 -5.93 -1.52 2.18
N ASP A 73 -5.06 -0.75 1.53
CA ASP A 73 -5.30 0.67 1.26
C ASP A 73 -5.70 0.87 -0.22
N GLN A 74 -4.82 0.52 -1.16
CA GLN A 74 -5.03 0.83 -2.57
C GLN A 74 -6.09 -0.06 -3.24
N PHE A 75 -6.05 -1.37 -2.99
CA PHE A 75 -7.00 -2.30 -3.63
C PHE A 75 -8.40 -2.16 -3.03
N LEU A 76 -8.55 -1.89 -1.73
CA LEU A 76 -9.87 -1.65 -1.15
C LEU A 76 -10.54 -0.41 -1.76
N ARG A 77 -9.79 0.68 -1.89
CA ARG A 77 -10.29 1.91 -2.55
C ARG A 77 -10.70 1.69 -4.00
N SER A 78 -10.02 0.77 -4.70
CA SER A 78 -10.36 0.39 -6.08
C SER A 78 -11.58 -0.53 -6.15
N LEU A 79 -11.65 -1.56 -5.30
CA LEU A 79 -12.68 -2.60 -5.35
C LEU A 79 -14.03 -2.17 -4.76
N PHE A 80 -13.99 -1.34 -3.72
CA PHE A 80 -15.14 -0.96 -2.90
C PHE A 80 -15.44 0.54 -3.00
N LYS A 81 -15.07 1.16 -4.12
CA LYS A 81 -15.23 2.61 -4.37
C LYS A 81 -16.65 3.09 -4.03
N GLY A 82 -16.73 4.18 -3.27
CA GLY A 82 -18.01 4.77 -2.86
C GLY A 82 -18.71 4.02 -1.71
N SER A 83 -18.03 3.11 -1.02
CA SER A 83 -18.57 2.42 0.16
C SER A 83 -17.67 2.56 1.38
N PRO A 84 -18.20 2.42 2.60
CA PRO A 84 -17.40 2.42 3.83
C PRO A 84 -16.31 1.34 3.86
N THR A 85 -16.51 0.24 3.13
CA THR A 85 -15.54 -0.86 3.05
C THR A 85 -14.20 -0.42 2.47
N ALA A 86 -14.19 0.58 1.59
CA ALA A 86 -12.96 1.16 1.03
C ALA A 86 -12.00 1.72 2.10
N PHE A 87 -12.52 2.09 3.27
CA PHE A 87 -11.78 2.76 4.36
C PHE A 87 -11.60 1.85 5.58
N SER A 88 -12.12 0.62 5.52
CA SER A 88 -12.23 -0.28 6.67
C SER A 88 -10.90 -0.70 7.32
N ARG A 89 -9.77 -0.45 6.64
CA ARG A 89 -8.42 -0.82 7.07
C ARG A 89 -7.46 0.38 7.15
N ASP A 90 -7.98 1.60 7.15
CA ASP A 90 -7.18 2.83 7.15
C ASP A 90 -6.30 2.92 8.40
N THR A 91 -6.88 2.74 9.59
CA THR A 91 -6.13 2.75 10.86
C THR A 91 -5.04 1.67 10.89
N TYR A 92 -5.34 0.46 10.42
CA TYR A 92 -4.36 -0.62 10.36
C TYR A 92 -3.20 -0.28 9.41
N CYS A 93 -3.49 0.26 8.23
CA CYS A 93 -2.47 0.65 7.26
C CYS A 93 -1.63 1.84 7.77
N GLU A 94 -2.25 2.80 8.47
CA GLU A 94 -1.55 3.91 9.12
C GLU A 94 -0.54 3.41 10.16
N GLU A 95 -0.92 2.43 10.99
CA GLU A 95 -0.02 1.84 11.98
C GLU A 95 1.16 1.12 11.32
N LEU A 96 0.92 0.34 10.25
CA LEU A 96 2.00 -0.28 9.49
C LEU A 96 2.94 0.76 8.89
N ALA A 97 2.40 1.79 8.24
CA ALA A 97 3.18 2.88 7.66
C ALA A 97 4.03 3.59 8.72
N LYS A 98 3.47 3.91 9.88
CA LYS A 98 4.20 4.51 11.01
C LYS A 98 5.38 3.63 11.45
N LYS A 99 5.21 2.31 11.53
CA LYS A 99 6.31 1.38 11.87
C LYS A 99 7.45 1.40 10.84
N PHE A 100 7.14 1.55 9.55
CA PHE A 100 8.13 1.75 8.48
C PHE A 100 8.89 3.09 8.61
N ILE A 101 8.13 4.16 8.88
CA ILE A 101 8.67 5.53 8.96
C ILE A 101 9.59 5.67 10.17
N GLN A 102 9.15 5.18 11.32
CA GLN A 102 9.89 5.20 12.58
C GLN A 102 11.05 4.22 12.62
N ARG A 103 11.19 3.37 11.59
CA ARG A 103 12.16 2.26 11.54
C ARG A 103 12.02 1.28 12.71
N GLY A 104 10.80 1.14 13.23
CA GLY A 104 10.49 0.28 14.37
C GLY A 104 10.48 -1.20 14.03
N THR A 105 9.99 -1.56 12.84
CA THR A 105 10.03 -2.94 12.32
C THR A 105 10.73 -3.03 10.97
N HIS A 106 10.55 -2.03 10.11
CA HIS A 106 11.05 -1.99 8.74
C HIS A 106 11.59 -0.61 8.41
N ASP A 107 12.47 -0.48 7.42
CA ASP A 107 13.07 0.80 7.03
C ASP A 107 12.59 1.23 5.64
N HIS A 108 11.74 2.26 5.60
CA HIS A 108 11.20 2.82 4.36
C HIS A 108 12.28 3.36 3.41
N LEU A 109 13.45 3.80 3.92
CA LEU A 109 14.53 4.30 3.06
C LEU A 109 15.16 3.21 2.19
N LYS A 110 14.87 1.93 2.45
CA LYS A 110 15.30 0.80 1.60
C LYS A 110 14.38 0.59 0.39
N PHE A 111 13.32 1.39 0.26
CA PHE A 111 12.35 1.32 -0.84
C PHE A 111 12.60 2.47 -1.83
N SER A 112 12.22 2.25 -3.09
CA SER A 112 12.28 3.30 -4.12
C SER A 112 11.38 4.48 -3.75
N ALA A 113 11.62 5.65 -4.34
CA ALA A 113 10.75 6.82 -4.14
C ALA A 113 9.28 6.51 -4.47
N ALA A 114 9.02 5.82 -5.58
CA ALA A 114 7.67 5.39 -5.94
C ALA A 114 7.05 4.45 -4.91
N ALA A 115 7.81 3.53 -4.31
CA ALA A 115 7.28 2.68 -3.24
C ALA A 115 7.04 3.47 -1.94
N ARG A 116 7.93 4.39 -1.58
CA ARG A 116 7.77 5.27 -0.40
C ARG A 116 6.50 6.12 -0.49
N LEU A 117 6.13 6.60 -1.68
CA LEU A 117 4.84 7.25 -1.92
C LEU A 117 3.67 6.43 -1.34
N PHE A 118 3.58 5.14 -1.72
CA PHE A 118 2.50 4.26 -1.24
C PHE A 118 2.66 3.81 0.21
N ILE A 119 3.87 3.83 0.76
CA ILE A 119 4.07 3.64 2.20
C ILE A 119 3.51 4.85 2.98
N TYR A 120 3.54 6.05 2.41
CA TYR A 120 3.10 7.27 3.08
C TYR A 120 1.61 7.58 2.89
N LEU A 121 0.99 7.12 1.79
CA LEU A 121 -0.45 7.36 1.52
C LEU A 121 -1.40 7.01 2.69
N PRO A 122 -1.19 5.95 3.50
CA PRO A 122 -2.02 5.72 4.68
C PRO A 122 -2.02 6.88 5.68
N LEU A 123 -0.94 7.66 5.78
CA LEU A 123 -0.90 8.87 6.62
C LEU A 123 -1.72 10.00 5.98
N GLU A 124 -1.73 10.12 4.65
CA GLU A 124 -2.57 11.08 3.92
C GLU A 124 -4.07 10.81 4.13
N HIS A 125 -4.45 9.54 4.29
CA HIS A 125 -5.83 9.14 4.57
C HIS A 125 -6.24 9.32 6.04
N SER A 126 -5.30 9.62 6.93
CA SER A 126 -5.59 9.83 8.36
C SER A 126 -6.30 11.15 8.61
N GLU A 127 -7.39 11.14 9.36
CA GLU A 127 -8.08 12.36 9.82
C GLU A 127 -7.42 13.00 11.06
N ASN A 128 -6.22 12.54 11.46
CA ASN A 128 -5.47 13.07 12.58
C ASN A 128 -4.50 14.19 12.16
N ARG A 129 -4.60 15.35 12.83
CA ARG A 129 -3.77 16.53 12.53
C ARG A 129 -2.27 16.31 12.69
N GLU A 130 -1.84 15.57 13.70
CA GLU A 130 -0.42 15.29 13.93
C GLU A 130 0.13 14.34 12.87
N THR A 131 -0.66 13.33 12.49
CA THR A 131 -0.34 12.45 11.36
C THR A 131 -0.20 13.24 10.05
N GLN A 132 -1.12 14.18 9.78
CA GLN A 132 -1.05 15.04 8.60
C GLN A 132 0.20 15.95 8.59
N ALA A 133 0.61 16.47 9.75
CA ALA A 133 1.84 17.26 9.85
C ALA A 133 3.09 16.44 9.48
N ILE A 134 3.15 15.17 9.90
CA ILE A 134 4.21 14.23 9.51
C ILE A 134 4.13 13.93 8.01
N ASN A 135 2.92 13.70 7.48
CA ASN A 135 2.69 13.40 6.07
C ASN A 135 3.29 14.48 5.16
N VAL A 136 2.98 15.76 5.43
CA VAL A 136 3.52 16.90 4.66
C VAL A 136 5.05 16.92 4.65
N GLN A 137 5.69 16.64 5.80
CA GLN A 137 7.15 16.60 5.89
C GLN A 137 7.75 15.46 5.07
N LEU A 138 7.14 14.27 5.10
CA LEU A 138 7.60 13.10 4.36
C LEU A 138 7.49 13.32 2.84
N PHE A 139 6.38 13.89 2.37
CA PHE A 139 6.21 14.20 0.95
C PHE A 139 7.14 15.30 0.47
N ALA A 140 7.43 16.32 1.29
CA ALA A 140 8.42 17.34 0.98
C ALA A 140 9.86 16.81 0.93
N GLN A 141 10.16 15.72 1.64
CA GLN A 141 11.42 15.00 1.50
C GLN A 141 11.42 14.15 0.23
N LEU A 142 10.32 13.46 -0.05
CA LEU A 142 10.18 12.58 -1.21
C LEU A 142 10.32 13.33 -2.54
N GLU A 143 9.86 14.57 -2.61
CA GLU A 143 10.02 15.43 -3.79
C GLU A 143 11.50 15.68 -4.15
N LYS A 144 12.40 15.59 -3.17
CA LYS A 144 13.84 15.86 -3.34
C LYS A 144 14.64 14.62 -3.77
N ASP A 145 14.02 13.45 -3.81
CA ASP A 145 14.62 12.18 -4.24
C ASP A 145 14.56 11.99 -5.76
#